data_AF-A0A7V1I009-F1
#
_entry.id   AF-A0A7V1I009-F1
#
_cell.length_a   1.000
_cell.length_b   1.000
_cell.length_c   1.000
_cell.angle_alpha   90.00
_cell.angle_beta   90.00
_cell.angle_gamma   90.00
#
_symmetry.space_group_name_H-M   'P 1'
#
loop_
_entity.id
_entity.type
_entity.pdbx_description
1 polymer ?
#
loop_
_entity_poly.entity_id
_entity_poly.type
_entity_poly.pdbx_seq_one_letter_code
_entity_poly.pdbx_strand_id
1 'polypeptide(L)'
;TARDLRDMGNRVIGVVGAREKSLLIMVDELREVCDEVFITTNDGSEGIEGFVTHALEKIVEKEKVSTSLAVGPVPMMIAVSKMTKEKDIECWVSLNAIMVDGTGMCGACRVSVGGKTRFACFHGPDFNGHEVDFDQLMKRQKMFVDKEKIAMEAMKL
;
A
#
# COMPACT_ATOMS: atom_id res chain seq x y z
N THR A 1 8.20 -9.54 -4.65
CA THR A 1 7.74 -8.53 -5.63
C THR A 1 8.85 -7.65 -6.16
N ALA A 2 9.49 -6.77 -5.36
CA ALA A 2 10.55 -5.89 -5.89
C ALA A 2 11.72 -6.66 -6.53
N ARG A 3 12.18 -7.72 -5.85
CA ARG A 3 13.17 -8.68 -6.37
C ARG A 3 12.72 -9.28 -7.71
N ASP A 4 11.51 -9.84 -7.76
CA ASP A 4 10.98 -10.50 -8.95
C ASP A 4 10.87 -9.52 -10.14
N LEU A 5 10.44 -8.27 -9.89
CA LEU A 5 10.39 -7.22 -10.91
C LEU A 5 11.78 -6.89 -11.46
N ARG A 6 12.80 -6.81 -10.59
CA ARG A 6 14.18 -6.61 -11.03
C ARG A 6 14.72 -7.80 -11.80
N ASP A 7 14.44 -9.03 -11.36
CA ASP A 7 14.86 -10.26 -12.03
C ASP A 7 14.24 -10.39 -13.44
N MET A 8 13.07 -9.79 -13.65
CA MET A 8 12.43 -9.65 -14.97
C MET A 8 13.07 -8.56 -15.85
N GLY A 9 14.10 -7.85 -15.36
CA GLY A 9 14.83 -6.81 -16.10
C GLY A 9 14.25 -5.41 -16.00
N ASN A 10 13.32 -5.16 -15.07
CA ASN A 10 12.77 -3.82 -14.86
C ASN A 10 13.75 -2.95 -14.05
N ARG A 11 13.72 -1.65 -14.30
CA ARG A 11 14.24 -0.66 -13.35
C ARG A 11 13.25 -0.55 -12.18
N VAL A 12 13.72 -0.79 -10.97
CA VAL A 12 12.88 -0.81 -9.76
C VAL A 12 13.33 0.28 -8.79
N ILE A 13 12.40 1.15 -8.43
CA ILE A 13 12.61 2.22 -7.45
C ILE A 13 11.79 1.88 -6.20
N GLY A 14 12.45 1.73 -5.07
CA GLY A 14 11.81 1.52 -3.77
C GLY A 14 11.46 2.86 -3.12
N VAL A 15 10.30 2.91 -2.45
CA VAL A 15 9.94 4.03 -1.56
C VAL A 15 9.51 3.44 -0.22
N VAL A 16 10.20 3.83 0.86
CA VAL A 16 9.88 3.42 2.23
C VAL A 16 9.44 4.63 3.02
N GLY A 17 8.22 4.58 3.57
CA GLY A 17 7.66 5.64 4.39
C GLY A 17 7.44 5.21 5.83
N ALA A 18 7.84 6.05 6.78
CA ALA A 18 7.58 5.87 8.20
C ALA A 18 7.12 7.18 8.85
N ARG A 19 6.58 7.11 10.08
CA ARG A 19 6.24 8.33 10.83
C ARG A 19 7.48 9.04 11.35
N GLU A 20 8.46 8.26 11.80
CA GLU A 20 9.75 8.69 12.32
C GLU A 20 10.81 7.63 12.00
N LYS A 21 12.09 7.99 12.09
CA LYS A 21 13.24 7.16 11.77
C LYS A 21 13.26 5.82 12.50
N SER A 22 12.81 5.78 13.77
CA SER A 22 12.81 4.56 14.59
C SER A 22 11.90 3.45 14.03
N LEU A 23 10.92 3.82 13.20
CA LEU A 23 9.93 2.93 12.62
C LEU A 23 10.28 2.50 11.19
N LEU A 24 11.41 2.96 10.65
CA LEU A 24 11.90 2.49 9.35
C LEU A 24 12.33 1.03 9.47
N ILE A 25 11.80 0.21 8.58
CA ILE A 25 12.09 -1.22 8.52
C ILE A 25 12.43 -1.61 7.08
N MET A 26 13.22 -2.66 6.94
CA MET A 26 13.54 -3.30 5.66
C MET A 26 14.20 -2.40 4.61
N VAL A 27 14.80 -1.28 5.02
CA VAL A 27 15.41 -0.30 4.10
C VAL A 27 16.62 -0.89 3.39
N ASP A 28 17.48 -1.61 4.11
CA ASP A 28 18.71 -2.18 3.56
C ASP A 28 18.39 -3.36 2.63
N GLU A 29 17.42 -4.19 3.00
CA GLU A 29 16.89 -5.27 2.17
C GLU A 29 16.27 -4.74 0.86
N LEU A 30 15.60 -3.57 0.92
CA LEU A 30 15.12 -2.88 -0.28
C LEU A 30 16.26 -2.33 -1.14
N ARG A 31 17.33 -1.80 -0.54
CA ARG A 31 18.52 -1.32 -1.27
C ARG A 31 19.26 -2.44 -1.99
N GLU A 32 19.24 -3.66 -1.46
CA GLU A 32 19.83 -4.81 -2.13
C GLU A 32 19.09 -5.18 -3.42
N VAL A 33 17.77 -4.95 -3.48
CA VAL A 33 16.92 -5.41 -4.58
C VAL A 33 16.41 -4.31 -5.50
N CYS A 34 16.47 -3.04 -5.12
CA CYS A 34 16.07 -1.91 -5.96
C CYS A 34 17.30 -1.18 -6.52
N ASP A 35 17.14 -0.52 -7.67
CA ASP A 35 18.19 0.30 -8.27
C ASP A 35 18.35 1.63 -7.52
N GLU A 36 17.27 2.12 -6.90
CA GLU A 36 17.26 3.32 -6.07
C GLU A 36 16.21 3.16 -4.96
N VAL A 37 16.46 3.72 -3.78
CA VAL A 37 15.53 3.70 -2.65
C VAL A 37 15.38 5.10 -2.08
N PHE A 38 14.14 5.58 -2.03
CA PHE A 38 13.75 6.81 -1.35
C PHE A 38 13.18 6.49 0.03
N ILE A 39 13.60 7.28 1.01
CA ILE A 39 13.08 7.23 2.37
C ILE A 39 12.27 8.48 2.63
N THR A 40 11.09 8.33 3.23
CA THR A 40 10.27 9.44 3.70
C THR A 40 9.92 9.26 5.16
N THR A 41 10.12 10.30 5.98
CA THR A 41 9.65 10.33 7.38
C THR A 41 8.76 11.52 7.59
N ASN A 42 7.59 11.34 8.23
CA ASN A 42 6.64 12.44 8.43
C ASN A 42 7.22 13.61 9.24
N ASP A 43 8.17 13.34 10.14
CA ASP A 43 8.83 14.32 11.00
C ASP A 43 10.20 14.82 10.47
N GLY A 44 10.60 14.38 9.28
CA GLY A 44 11.88 14.74 8.67
C GLY A 44 13.12 14.12 9.33
N SER A 45 12.95 13.17 10.26
CA SER A 45 14.05 12.53 10.96
C SER A 45 15.00 11.70 10.07
N GLU A 46 14.55 11.27 8.88
CA GLU A 46 15.42 10.67 7.86
C GLU A 46 14.86 10.83 6.43
N GLY A 47 15.74 11.19 5.49
CA GLY A 47 15.36 11.26 4.07
C GLY A 47 14.50 12.48 3.77
N ILE A 48 13.41 12.27 3.03
CA ILE A 48 12.47 13.34 2.64
C ILE A 48 11.45 13.52 3.76
N GLU A 49 11.32 14.74 4.27
CA GLU A 49 10.24 15.08 5.19
C GLU A 49 8.88 14.97 4.48
N GLY A 50 7.97 14.18 5.07
CA GLY A 50 6.60 14.00 4.60
C GLY A 50 6.27 12.56 4.20
N PHE A 51 5.24 12.42 3.37
CA PHE A 51 4.71 11.13 2.91
C PHE A 51 5.40 10.58 1.67
N VAL A 52 5.18 9.28 1.41
CA VAL A 52 5.63 8.56 0.21
C VAL A 52 5.24 9.22 -1.11
N THR A 53 4.14 10.00 -1.14
CA THR A 53 3.72 10.75 -2.33
C THR A 53 4.72 11.85 -2.70
N HIS A 54 5.42 12.47 -1.73
CA HIS A 54 6.46 13.46 -2.04
C HIS A 54 7.69 12.80 -2.67
N ALA A 55 8.03 11.57 -2.29
CA ALA A 55 9.06 10.80 -2.99
C ALA A 55 8.60 10.46 -4.41
N LEU A 56 7.34 10.02 -4.57
CA LEU A 56 6.77 9.76 -5.89
C LEU A 56 6.81 11.01 -6.79
N GLU A 57 6.56 12.21 -6.26
CA GLU A 57 6.63 13.48 -7.00
C GLU A 57 8.04 13.71 -7.57
N LYS A 58 9.07 13.52 -6.73
CA LYS A 58 10.46 13.66 -7.16
C LYS A 58 10.88 12.60 -8.17
N ILE A 59 10.32 11.39 -8.09
CA ILE A 59 10.63 10.31 -9.03
C ILE A 59 10.06 10.65 -10.43
N VAL A 60 8.77 11.01 -10.50
CA VAL A 60 8.10 11.30 -11.78
C VAL A 60 8.62 12.57 -12.48
N GLU A 61 9.24 13.48 -11.73
CA GLU A 61 9.96 14.64 -12.30
C GLU A 61 11.28 14.26 -12.98
N LYS A 62 11.94 13.20 -12.49
CA LYS A 62 13.25 12.76 -12.98
C LYS A 62 13.14 11.75 -14.11
N GLU A 63 12.17 10.86 -14.05
CA GLU A 63 12.03 9.78 -15.02
C GLU A 63 10.59 9.31 -15.22
N LYS A 64 10.34 8.64 -16.36
CA LYS A 64 9.04 8.09 -16.69
C LYS A 64 8.77 6.84 -15.86
N VAL A 65 7.69 6.87 -15.07
CA VAL A 65 7.18 5.71 -14.33
C VAL A 65 6.05 5.07 -15.13
N SER A 66 6.14 3.77 -15.42
CA SER A 66 5.07 3.02 -16.10
C SER A 66 4.01 2.53 -15.13
N THR A 67 4.45 1.96 -14.00
CA THR A 67 3.60 1.24 -13.05
C THR A 67 4.06 1.53 -11.62
N SER A 68 3.10 1.68 -10.72
CA SER A 68 3.28 1.81 -9.28
C SER A 68 2.59 0.65 -8.55
N LEU A 69 3.23 0.11 -7.51
CA LEU A 69 2.62 -0.83 -6.57
C LEU A 69 2.67 -0.23 -5.17
N ALA A 70 1.50 0.05 -4.58
CA ALA A 70 1.40 0.60 -3.23
C ALA A 70 0.92 -0.46 -2.24
N VAL A 71 1.69 -0.65 -1.17
CA VAL A 71 1.38 -1.57 -0.06
C VAL A 71 1.53 -0.80 1.24
N GLY A 72 0.44 -0.63 1.98
CA GLY A 72 0.46 0.11 3.24
C GLY A 72 -0.93 0.44 3.77
N PRO A 73 -1.05 1.43 4.67
CA PRO A 73 -2.34 1.88 5.18
C PRO A 73 -3.28 2.33 4.05
N VAL A 74 -4.58 2.09 4.19
CA VAL A 74 -5.57 2.48 3.16
C VAL A 74 -5.49 3.96 2.77
N PRO A 75 -5.32 4.93 3.70
CA PRO A 75 -5.13 6.33 3.32
C PRO A 75 -3.91 6.57 2.42
N MET A 76 -2.81 5.83 2.64
CA MET A 76 -1.62 5.90 1.79
C MET A 76 -1.91 5.34 0.39
N MET A 77 -2.58 4.19 0.31
CA MET A 77 -2.97 3.59 -0.97
C MET A 77 -3.91 4.50 -1.77
N ILE A 78 -4.86 5.19 -1.10
CA ILE A 78 -5.72 6.20 -1.73
C ILE A 78 -4.89 7.34 -2.31
N ALA A 79 -3.94 7.88 -1.53
CA ALA A 79 -3.13 9.01 -1.96
C ALA A 79 -2.27 8.66 -3.18
N VAL A 80 -1.62 7.50 -3.18
CA VAL A 80 -0.85 7.01 -4.33
C VAL A 80 -1.76 6.74 -5.54
N SER A 81 -2.92 6.11 -5.35
CA SER A 81 -3.87 5.81 -6.43
C SER A 81 -4.39 7.09 -7.11
N LYS A 82 -4.69 8.13 -6.33
CA LYS A 82 -5.12 9.42 -6.89
C LYS A 82 -4.01 10.11 -7.66
N MET A 83 -2.83 10.22 -7.06
CA MET A 83 -1.69 10.88 -7.66
C MET A 83 -1.23 10.21 -8.96
N THR A 84 -1.18 8.88 -8.98
CA THR A 84 -0.81 8.11 -10.18
C THR A 84 -1.84 8.24 -11.28
N LYS A 85 -3.14 8.31 -10.95
CA LYS A 85 -4.22 8.52 -11.92
C LYS A 85 -4.11 9.88 -12.62
N GLU A 86 -3.76 10.94 -11.91
CA GLU A 86 -3.54 12.27 -12.49
C GLU A 86 -2.34 12.33 -13.44
N LYS A 87 -1.40 11.40 -13.27
CA LYS A 87 -0.16 11.31 -14.06
C LYS A 87 -0.17 10.22 -15.12
N ASP A 88 -1.32 9.56 -15.34
CA ASP A 88 -1.48 8.43 -16.27
C ASP A 88 -0.48 7.28 -16.01
N ILE A 89 -0.23 7.00 -14.73
CA ILE A 89 0.63 5.91 -14.26
C ILE A 89 -0.25 4.76 -13.80
N GLU A 90 -0.01 3.55 -14.30
CA GLU A 90 -0.73 2.36 -13.83
C GLU A 90 -0.49 2.16 -12.32
N CYS A 91 -1.54 1.89 -11.56
CA CYS A 91 -1.42 1.75 -10.11
C CYS A 91 -2.06 0.46 -9.62
N TRP A 92 -1.24 -0.37 -8.98
CA TRP A 92 -1.66 -1.54 -8.23
C TRP A 92 -1.62 -1.26 -6.75
N VAL A 93 -2.61 -1.79 -6.02
CA VAL A 93 -2.69 -1.69 -4.56
C VAL A 93 -2.93 -3.06 -3.95
N SER A 94 -2.15 -3.41 -2.93
CA SER A 94 -2.33 -4.65 -2.16
C SER A 94 -3.30 -4.39 -1.00
N LEU A 95 -4.57 -4.75 -1.17
CA LEU A 95 -5.61 -4.42 -0.20
C LEU A 95 -5.51 -5.24 1.09
N ASN A 96 -5.63 -4.56 2.22
CA ASN A 96 -5.68 -5.14 3.57
C ASN A 96 -7.12 -5.26 4.11
N ALA A 97 -7.98 -5.97 3.37
CA ALA A 97 -9.35 -6.26 3.81
C ALA A 97 -9.38 -7.25 4.99
N ILE A 98 -10.44 -7.22 5.81
CA ILE A 98 -10.65 -8.20 6.89
C ILE A 98 -10.73 -9.61 6.28
N MET A 99 -9.92 -10.54 6.77
CA MET A 99 -9.92 -11.94 6.33
C MET A 99 -10.34 -12.87 7.47
N VAL A 100 -10.95 -14.00 7.12
CA VAL A 100 -11.30 -15.07 8.07
C VAL A 100 -10.74 -16.40 7.58
N ASP A 101 -11.28 -16.95 6.49
CA ASP A 101 -10.84 -18.24 5.95
C ASP A 101 -9.60 -18.12 5.05
N GLY A 102 -9.47 -17.03 4.30
CA GLY A 102 -8.34 -16.83 3.38
C GLY A 102 -8.40 -17.68 2.10
N THR A 103 -9.47 -18.45 1.88
CA THR A 103 -9.59 -19.41 0.77
C THR A 103 -10.75 -19.11 -0.19
N GLY A 104 -11.50 -18.03 0.06
CA GLY A 104 -12.58 -17.56 -0.81
C GLY A 104 -13.96 -18.10 -0.46
N MET A 105 -14.11 -18.76 0.69
CA MET A 105 -15.37 -19.42 1.08
C MET A 105 -16.35 -18.51 1.82
N CYS A 106 -15.87 -17.53 2.59
CA CYS A 106 -16.75 -16.74 3.47
C CYS A 106 -17.12 -15.33 2.97
N GLY A 107 -16.31 -14.76 2.06
CA GLY A 107 -16.52 -13.39 1.56
C GLY A 107 -16.26 -12.26 2.59
N ALA A 108 -15.61 -12.54 3.72
CA ALA A 108 -15.22 -11.51 4.69
C ALA A 108 -14.32 -10.45 4.05
N CYS A 109 -13.39 -10.88 3.20
CA CYS A 109 -12.44 -10.02 2.49
C CYS A 109 -13.02 -9.39 1.22
N ARG A 110 -14.36 -9.34 1.08
CA ARG A 110 -14.97 -8.74 -0.11
C ARG A 110 -14.63 -7.25 -0.23
N VAL A 111 -14.39 -6.84 -1.46
CA VAL A 111 -14.13 -5.48 -1.91
C VAL A 111 -14.90 -5.22 -3.21
N SER A 112 -15.26 -3.96 -3.46
CA SER A 112 -15.78 -3.54 -4.77
C SER A 112 -14.65 -2.96 -5.62
N VAL A 113 -14.43 -3.55 -6.80
CA VAL A 113 -13.43 -3.10 -7.78
C VAL A 113 -14.11 -3.03 -9.15
N GLY A 114 -14.10 -1.86 -9.78
CA GLY A 114 -14.73 -1.64 -11.09
C GLY A 114 -16.23 -1.93 -11.08
N GLY A 115 -16.90 -1.63 -9.96
CA GLY A 115 -18.33 -1.91 -9.75
C GLY A 115 -18.67 -3.40 -9.52
N LYS A 116 -17.68 -4.29 -9.43
CA LYS A 116 -17.87 -5.73 -9.20
C LYS A 116 -17.40 -6.13 -7.81
N THR A 117 -18.14 -7.02 -7.16
CA THR A 117 -17.69 -7.63 -5.90
C THR A 117 -16.59 -8.64 -6.21
N ARG A 118 -15.44 -8.49 -5.53
CA ARG A 118 -14.28 -9.37 -5.57
C ARG A 118 -13.89 -9.78 -4.15
N PHE A 119 -13.21 -10.90 -4.01
CA PHE A 119 -12.69 -11.39 -2.72
C PHE A 119 -11.17 -11.22 -2.71
N ALA A 120 -10.62 -10.42 -1.80
CA ALA A 120 -9.19 -10.12 -1.79
C ALA A 120 -8.31 -11.37 -1.64
N CYS A 121 -8.73 -12.37 -0.86
CA CYS A 121 -7.95 -13.59 -0.66
C CYS A 121 -7.97 -14.59 -1.84
N PHE A 122 -8.89 -14.41 -2.81
CA PHE A 122 -9.04 -15.33 -3.93
C PHE A 122 -8.77 -14.66 -5.28
N HIS A 123 -9.24 -13.43 -5.46
CA HIS A 123 -9.09 -12.66 -6.69
C HIS A 123 -7.91 -11.67 -6.64
N GLY A 124 -7.36 -11.40 -5.46
CA GLY A 124 -6.29 -10.42 -5.25
C GLY A 124 -5.11 -11.03 -4.46
N PRO A 125 -4.56 -10.34 -3.45
CA PRO A 125 -5.04 -9.10 -2.83
C PRO A 125 -4.71 -7.82 -3.63
N ASP A 126 -3.92 -7.95 -4.69
CA ASP A 126 -3.53 -6.87 -5.59
C ASP A 126 -4.65 -6.55 -6.59
N PHE A 127 -5.05 -5.29 -6.66
CA PHE A 127 -6.06 -4.80 -7.61
C PHE A 127 -5.61 -3.49 -8.26
N ASN A 128 -6.24 -3.13 -9.39
CA ASN A 128 -6.08 -1.82 -9.98
C ASN A 128 -6.61 -0.74 -9.01
N GLY A 129 -5.69 0.04 -8.44
CA GLY A 129 -5.98 1.07 -7.43
C GLY A 129 -6.90 2.18 -7.94
N HIS A 130 -7.01 2.38 -9.26
CA HIS A 130 -7.91 3.38 -9.83
C HIS A 130 -9.37 2.94 -9.86
N GLU A 131 -9.63 1.65 -9.64
CA GLU A 131 -10.97 1.03 -9.71
C GLU A 131 -11.51 0.60 -8.34
N VAL A 132 -10.71 0.70 -7.27
CA VAL A 132 -11.09 0.26 -5.92
C VAL A 132 -12.07 1.27 -5.27
N ASP A 133 -13.16 0.76 -4.71
CA ASP A 133 -14.03 1.50 -3.79
C ASP A 133 -13.39 1.56 -2.39
N PHE A 134 -12.52 2.54 -2.19
CA PHE A 134 -11.82 2.72 -0.92
C PHE A 134 -12.75 3.15 0.23
N ASP A 135 -13.85 3.84 -0.07
CA ASP A 135 -14.82 4.26 0.95
C ASP A 135 -15.54 3.05 1.55
N GLN A 136 -15.95 2.11 0.70
CA GLN A 136 -16.47 0.83 1.15
C GLN A 136 -15.43 0.07 1.98
N LEU A 137 -14.19 -0.06 1.49
CA LEU A 137 -13.13 -0.77 2.20
C LEU A 137 -12.88 -0.19 3.59
N MET A 138 -12.74 1.13 3.72
CA MET A 138 -12.53 1.82 5.00
C MET A 138 -13.71 1.63 5.97
N LYS A 139 -14.95 1.69 5.48
CA LYS A 139 -16.14 1.39 6.30
C LYS A 139 -16.11 -0.05 6.82
N ARG A 140 -15.69 -1.00 5.98
CA ARG A 140 -15.58 -2.41 6.37
C ARG A 140 -14.49 -2.65 7.40
N GLN A 141 -13.33 -2.00 7.29
CA GLN A 141 -12.25 -2.12 8.27
C GLN A 141 -12.65 -1.66 9.67
N LYS A 142 -13.62 -0.74 9.78
CA LYS A 142 -14.12 -0.26 11.08
C LYS A 142 -15.17 -1.17 11.73
N MET A 143 -15.54 -2.28 11.09
CA MET A 143 -16.66 -3.15 11.52
C MET A 143 -16.48 -3.74 12.92
N PHE A 144 -15.23 -3.97 13.36
CA PHE A 144 -14.93 -4.64 14.62
C PHE A 144 -14.22 -3.77 15.65
N VAL A 145 -14.08 -2.46 15.42
CA VAL A 145 -13.34 -1.54 16.31
C VAL A 145 -13.81 -1.62 17.76
N ASP A 146 -15.11 -1.73 18.03
CA ASP A 146 -15.60 -1.84 19.41
C ASP A 146 -15.22 -3.18 20.06
N LYS A 147 -15.20 -4.27 19.28
CA LYS A 147 -14.78 -5.60 19.78
C LYS A 147 -13.27 -5.67 19.96
N GLU A 148 -12.51 -5.03 19.07
CA GLU A 148 -11.06 -4.90 19.18
C GLU A 148 -10.68 -4.14 20.45
N LYS A 149 -11.38 -3.05 20.79
CA LYS A 149 -11.17 -2.34 22.07
C LYS A 149 -11.39 -3.23 23.29
N ILE A 150 -12.51 -3.96 23.33
CA ILE A 150 -12.81 -4.90 24.42
C ILE A 150 -11.71 -5.96 24.53
N ALA A 151 -11.24 -6.49 23.40
CA ALA A 151 -10.17 -7.50 23.37
C ALA A 151 -8.83 -6.93 23.88
N MET A 152 -8.46 -5.72 23.45
CA MET A 152 -7.23 -5.06 23.90
C MET A 152 -7.25 -4.78 25.41
N GLU A 153 -8.37 -4.26 25.93
CA GLU A 153 -8.57 -4.03 27.37
C GLU A 153 -8.45 -5.33 28.18
N ALA A 154 -9.04 -6.42 27.68
CA ALA A 154 -8.95 -7.73 28.31
C ALA A 154 -7.52 -8.32 28.27
N MET A 155 -6.76 -8.03 27.22
CA MET A 155 -5.38 -8.50 27.04
C MET A 155 -4.34 -7.65 27.80
N LYS A 156 -4.74 -6.53 28.43
CA LYS A 156 -3.84 -5.57 29.10
C LYS A 156 -2.70 -5.08 28.20
N LEU A 157 -2.97 -4.92 26.90
CA LEU A 157 -2.09 -4.23 25.95
C LEU A 157 -2.36 -2.73 25.95
#